data_AF-A0A972GLX8-F1
#
_entry.id   AF-A0A972GLX8-F1
#
_cell.length_a   1.000
_cell.length_b   1.000
_cell.length_c   1.000
_cell.angle_alpha   90.00
_cell.angle_beta   90.00
_cell.angle_gamma   90.00
#
_symmetry.space_group_name_H-M   'P 1'
#
loop_
_entity.id
_entity.type
_entity.pdbx_description
1 polymer ?
#
loop_
_entity_poly.entity_id
_entity_poly.type
_entity_poly.pdbx_seq_one_letter_code
_entity_poly.pdbx_strand_id
1 'polypeptide(L)'
;MRHSWYPADDDLSLSEPYIRGYEHTDNGWRECSQVFFGRGDGALISTALDQSRFFRALLSGKLLPDALLTQMMSIVHDDPPADELYGLGLIADPLPFGTVWGHSDGGYGYNNYAYLHRETGRFVVAMTNGSYGFTVPSGETDQRPRFSTHLKTLAFSTE
;
A
#
# COMPACT_ATOMS: atom_id res chain seq x y z
N MET A 1 -14.73 2.97 -10.46
CA MET A 1 -14.29 1.82 -9.65
C MET A 1 -15.54 1.00 -9.38
N ARG A 2 -15.60 -0.24 -9.85
CA ARG A 2 -16.79 -1.12 -9.75
C ARG A 2 -16.56 -2.29 -8.80
N HIS A 3 -15.31 -2.56 -8.46
CA HIS A 3 -14.85 -3.63 -7.59
C HIS A 3 -14.09 -3.04 -6.39
N SER A 4 -14.54 -1.88 -5.93
CA SER A 4 -13.99 -1.21 -4.74
C SER A 4 -15.12 -0.81 -3.81
N TRP A 5 -15.03 -1.22 -2.55
CA TRP A 5 -16.04 -0.93 -1.54
C TRP A 5 -15.45 -1.00 -0.13
N TYR A 6 -16.10 -0.31 0.80
CA TYR A 6 -15.89 -0.52 2.23
C TYR A 6 -16.84 -1.60 2.73
N PRO A 7 -16.38 -2.53 3.58
CA PRO A 7 -17.27 -3.46 4.27
C PRO A 7 -18.18 -2.75 5.27
N ALA A 8 -19.17 -3.49 5.78
CA ALA A 8 -19.96 -3.06 6.92
C ALA A 8 -19.11 -3.06 8.20
N ASP A 9 -19.43 -2.19 9.15
CA ASP A 9 -18.61 -1.99 10.36
C ASP A 9 -18.62 -3.19 11.31
N ASP A 10 -19.66 -4.00 11.25
CA ASP A 10 -19.91 -5.17 12.09
C ASP A 10 -19.64 -6.51 11.39
N ASP A 11 -19.19 -6.48 10.12
CA ASP A 11 -18.89 -7.66 9.32
C ASP A 11 -17.48 -7.60 8.74
N LEU A 12 -16.58 -8.37 9.36
CA LEU A 12 -15.19 -8.52 8.92
C LEU A 12 -15.01 -9.61 7.85
N SER A 13 -16.10 -10.24 7.39
CA SER A 13 -16.02 -11.25 6.34
C SER A 13 -15.77 -10.62 4.97
N LEU A 14 -15.08 -11.37 4.10
CA LEU A 14 -14.90 -11.00 2.71
C LEU A 14 -15.99 -11.67 1.87
N SER A 15 -16.77 -10.85 1.16
CA SER A 15 -17.74 -11.35 0.18
C SER A 15 -17.00 -11.94 -1.03
N GLU A 16 -17.38 -13.15 -1.44
CA GLU A 16 -16.84 -13.79 -2.63
C GLU A 16 -17.19 -13.00 -3.93
N PRO A 17 -16.31 -13.00 -4.94
CA PRO A 17 -15.00 -13.65 -4.98
C PRO A 17 -13.89 -12.84 -4.28
N TYR A 18 -13.07 -13.50 -3.46
CA TYR A 18 -11.85 -12.90 -2.90
C TYR A 18 -10.64 -13.86 -2.95
N ILE A 19 -9.43 -13.30 -2.89
CA ILE A 19 -8.19 -14.08 -2.80
C ILE A 19 -7.97 -14.45 -1.34
N ARG A 20 -7.77 -15.73 -1.01
CA ARG A 20 -7.47 -16.15 0.37
C ARG A 20 -6.15 -15.54 0.84
N GLY A 21 -6.16 -14.96 2.03
CA GLY A 21 -4.99 -14.36 2.68
C GLY A 21 -4.36 -15.31 3.66
N TYR A 22 -3.03 -15.33 3.72
CA TYR A 22 -2.27 -16.24 4.57
C TYR A 22 -1.27 -15.49 5.44
N GLU A 23 -1.12 -15.91 6.69
CA GLU A 23 -0.03 -15.48 7.55
C GLU A 23 0.95 -16.63 7.78
N HIS A 24 2.24 -16.31 7.81
CA HIS A 24 3.28 -17.27 8.17
C HIS A 24 3.47 -17.29 9.69
N THR A 25 3.28 -18.46 10.30
CA THR A 25 3.43 -18.71 11.74
C THR A 25 4.55 -19.71 12.01
N ASP A 26 4.90 -19.96 13.26
CA ASP A 26 5.86 -21.01 13.65
C ASP A 26 5.43 -22.41 13.18
N ASN A 27 4.13 -22.62 12.95
CA ASN A 27 3.54 -23.86 12.46
C ASN A 27 3.30 -23.85 10.94
N GLY A 28 3.86 -22.88 10.21
CA GLY A 28 3.68 -22.69 8.77
C GLY A 28 2.57 -21.70 8.41
N TRP A 29 2.11 -21.76 7.16
CA TRP A 29 1.09 -20.87 6.63
C TRP A 29 -0.31 -21.19 7.18
N ARG A 30 -0.97 -20.18 7.74
CA ARG A 30 -2.36 -20.24 8.24
C ARG A 30 -3.21 -19.28 7.43
N GLU A 31 -4.39 -19.73 6.98
CA GLU A 31 -5.36 -18.82 6.36
C GLU A 31 -5.89 -17.83 7.41
N CYS A 32 -5.88 -16.54 7.06
CA CYS A 32 -6.39 -15.45 7.89
C CYS A 32 -7.19 -14.43 7.06
N SER A 33 -7.94 -14.92 6.07
CA SER A 33 -8.82 -14.13 5.21
C SER A 33 -9.87 -13.36 6.01
N GLN A 34 -9.62 -12.09 6.29
CA GLN A 34 -10.56 -11.21 6.96
C GLN A 34 -10.27 -9.75 6.59
N VAL A 35 -11.30 -8.92 6.67
CA VAL A 35 -11.12 -7.47 6.56
C VAL A 35 -10.54 -6.94 7.87
N PHE A 36 -9.67 -5.95 7.77
CA PHE A 36 -9.23 -5.13 8.89
C PHE A 36 -10.37 -4.20 9.33
N PHE A 37 -10.56 -3.99 10.63
CA PHE A 37 -11.47 -2.94 11.11
C PHE A 37 -10.82 -1.58 10.89
N GLY A 38 -11.38 -0.78 9.98
CA GLY A 38 -10.84 0.54 9.66
C GLY A 38 -11.75 1.30 8.70
N ARG A 39 -11.44 2.59 8.49
CA ARG A 39 -12.08 3.40 7.44
C ARG A 39 -11.08 4.29 6.75
N GLY A 40 -10.67 5.36 7.41
CA GLY A 40 -9.73 6.33 6.84
C GLY A 40 -8.30 5.79 6.72
N ASP A 41 -7.99 4.76 7.49
CA ASP A 41 -6.67 4.14 7.65
C ASP A 41 -6.54 2.78 6.95
N GLY A 42 -7.65 2.17 6.51
CA GLY A 42 -7.63 0.84 5.91
C GLY A 42 -9.04 0.31 5.56
N ALA A 43 -9.17 -1.01 5.42
CA ALA A 43 -10.40 -1.76 5.14
C ALA A 43 -11.00 -1.64 3.73
N LEU A 44 -10.53 -0.73 2.87
CA LEU A 44 -11.01 -0.65 1.49
C LEU A 44 -10.66 -1.95 0.74
N ILE A 45 -11.68 -2.67 0.28
CA ILE A 45 -11.50 -3.83 -0.60
C ILE A 45 -11.44 -3.31 -2.03
N SER A 46 -10.49 -3.80 -2.83
CA SER A 46 -10.26 -3.30 -4.19
C SER A 46 -9.60 -4.33 -5.11
N THR A 47 -9.42 -3.96 -6.38
CA THR A 47 -8.66 -4.72 -7.39
C THR A 47 -7.51 -3.90 -7.92
N ALA A 48 -6.46 -4.54 -8.44
CA ALA A 48 -5.34 -3.84 -9.06
C ALA A 48 -5.78 -2.86 -10.18
N LEU A 49 -6.83 -3.24 -10.94
CA LEU A 49 -7.38 -2.40 -12.00
C LEU A 49 -8.05 -1.14 -11.46
N ASP A 50 -8.86 -1.25 -10.40
CA ASP A 50 -9.52 -0.08 -9.82
C ASP A 50 -8.56 0.81 -9.05
N GLN A 51 -7.56 0.24 -8.36
CA GLN A 51 -6.44 1.00 -7.81
C GLN A 51 -5.69 1.77 -8.90
N SER A 52 -5.42 1.14 -10.05
CA SER A 52 -4.80 1.84 -11.18
C SER A 52 -5.60 3.02 -11.69
N ARG A 53 -6.92 2.85 -11.82
CA ARG A 53 -7.80 3.93 -12.25
C ARG A 53 -7.78 5.08 -11.25
N PHE A 54 -7.84 4.77 -9.95
CA PHE A 54 -7.81 5.77 -8.88
C PHE A 54 -6.50 6.57 -8.88
N PHE A 55 -5.36 5.91 -8.70
CA PHE A 55 -4.06 6.60 -8.59
C PHE A 55 -3.69 7.35 -9.87
N ARG A 56 -4.00 6.82 -11.05
CA ARG A 56 -3.81 7.56 -12.31
C ARG A 56 -4.67 8.81 -12.36
N ALA A 57 -5.94 8.74 -11.96
CA ALA A 57 -6.82 9.91 -11.96
C ALA A 57 -6.39 10.94 -10.91
N LEU A 58 -6.01 10.50 -9.71
CA LEU A 58 -5.53 11.36 -8.63
C LEU A 58 -4.25 12.11 -9.03
N LEU A 59 -3.19 11.38 -9.38
CA LEU A 59 -1.86 11.94 -9.60
C LEU A 59 -1.69 12.66 -10.95
N SER A 60 -2.69 12.55 -11.84
CA SER A 60 -2.82 13.38 -13.05
C SER A 60 -3.69 14.63 -12.85
N GLY A 61 -4.16 14.91 -11.64
CA GLY A 61 -4.96 16.11 -11.35
C GLY A 61 -6.41 16.04 -11.81
N LYS A 62 -6.92 14.86 -12.16
CA LYS A 62 -8.33 14.71 -12.60
C LYS A 62 -9.33 14.69 -11.43
N LEU A 63 -8.89 14.31 -10.24
CA LEU A 63 -9.76 14.17 -9.06
C LEU A 63 -9.75 15.39 -8.14
N LEU A 64 -8.64 16.12 -8.07
CA LEU A 64 -8.45 17.25 -7.17
C LEU A 64 -8.03 18.49 -7.97
N PRO A 65 -8.49 19.70 -7.60
CA PRO A 65 -7.89 20.95 -8.04
C PRO A 65 -6.37 20.94 -7.78
N ASP A 66 -5.61 21.56 -8.69
CA ASP A 66 -4.14 21.57 -8.64
C ASP A 66 -3.58 21.97 -7.27
N ALA A 67 -4.15 23.00 -6.62
CA ALA A 67 -3.72 23.44 -5.30
C ALA A 67 -3.84 22.35 -4.21
N LEU A 68 -4.90 21.54 -4.25
CA LEU A 68 -5.08 20.44 -3.30
C LEU A 68 -4.18 19.25 -3.61
N LEU A 69 -3.97 18.93 -4.90
CA LEU A 69 -3.00 17.89 -5.27
C LEU A 69 -1.57 18.28 -4.86
N THR A 70 -1.20 19.55 -5.05
CA THR A 70 0.10 20.07 -4.58
C THR A 70 0.25 19.92 -3.08
N GLN A 71 -0.79 20.23 -2.28
CA GLN A 71 -0.76 20.00 -0.84
C GLN A 71 -0.64 18.51 -0.49
N MET A 72 -1.38 17.64 -1.16
CA MET A 72 -1.34 16.19 -0.92
C MET A 72 0.03 15.59 -1.21
N MET A 73 0.75 16.13 -2.19
CA MET A 73 2.09 15.73 -2.58
C MET A 73 3.21 16.49 -1.86
N SER A 74 2.89 17.43 -0.96
CA SER A 74 3.93 18.13 -0.20
C SER A 74 4.45 17.21 0.90
N ILE A 75 5.75 16.93 0.89
CA ILE A 75 6.37 16.09 1.90
C ILE A 75 6.28 16.76 3.27
N VAL A 76 5.75 16.01 4.24
CA VAL A 76 5.80 16.31 5.66
C VAL A 76 6.95 15.47 6.22
N HIS A 77 7.93 16.15 6.81
CA HIS A 77 9.09 15.46 7.39
C HIS A 77 8.76 14.98 8.80
N ASP A 78 8.99 13.68 9.04
CA ASP A 78 8.96 13.11 10.38
C ASP A 78 10.10 13.68 11.25
N ASP A 79 9.88 13.68 12.57
CA ASP A 79 10.91 13.98 13.57
C ASP A 79 10.97 12.83 14.60
N PRO A 80 11.99 11.94 14.55
CA PRO A 80 13.16 11.97 13.66
C PRO A 80 12.83 11.57 12.20
N PRO A 81 13.67 11.92 11.21
CA PRO A 81 13.42 11.60 9.81
C PRO A 81 13.27 10.11 9.53
N ALA A 82 12.20 9.73 8.81
CA ALA A 82 12.04 8.40 8.23
C ALA A 82 12.71 8.31 6.84
N ASP A 83 13.12 7.10 6.44
CA ASP A 83 13.66 6.82 5.10
C ASP A 83 12.61 6.96 3.98
N GLU A 84 11.34 6.81 4.34
CA GLU A 84 10.19 6.93 3.44
C GLU A 84 9.63 8.35 3.57
N LEU A 85 9.43 9.03 2.44
CA LEU A 85 8.89 10.38 2.45
C LEU A 85 7.36 10.30 2.34
N TYR A 86 6.67 11.13 3.11
CA TYR A 86 5.22 11.04 3.24
C TYR A 86 4.55 12.40 3.01
N GLY A 87 3.54 12.43 2.15
CA GLY A 87 2.65 13.59 1.95
C GLY A 87 1.37 13.46 2.77
N LEU A 88 0.25 13.94 2.26
CA LEU A 88 -1.06 13.71 2.91
C LEU A 88 -1.68 12.43 2.34
N GLY A 89 -1.38 11.28 2.96
CA GLY A 89 -1.89 9.99 2.51
C GLY A 89 -1.27 9.50 1.19
N LEU A 90 -0.05 9.94 0.89
CA LEU A 90 0.76 9.46 -0.23
C LEU A 90 2.18 9.22 0.22
N ILE A 91 2.71 8.07 -0.17
CA ILE A 91 4.12 7.76 -0.07
C ILE A 91 4.83 8.29 -1.32
N ALA A 92 6.00 8.88 -1.10
CA ALA A 92 6.95 9.27 -2.12
C ALA A 92 8.24 8.46 -1.95
N ASP A 93 8.45 7.50 -2.85
CA ASP A 93 9.64 6.66 -2.82
C ASP A 93 10.68 7.16 -3.84
N PRO A 94 11.83 7.68 -3.37
CA PRO A 94 12.92 8.08 -4.25
C PRO A 94 13.60 6.85 -4.83
N LEU A 95 13.58 6.72 -6.17
CA LEU A 95 14.32 5.72 -6.92
C LEU A 95 15.40 6.42 -7.78
N PRO A 96 16.48 5.73 -8.16
CA PRO A 96 17.52 6.23 -9.07
C PRO A 96 17.03 6.87 -10.38
N PHE A 97 15.83 6.52 -10.85
CA PHE A 97 15.24 7.04 -12.09
C PHE A 97 14.09 8.03 -11.87
N GLY A 98 13.89 8.51 -10.63
CA GLY A 98 12.83 9.45 -10.27
C GLY A 98 12.01 8.97 -9.08
N THR A 99 11.16 9.86 -8.57
CA THR A 99 10.28 9.55 -7.43
C THR A 99 8.98 8.91 -7.91
N VAL A 100 8.61 7.78 -7.30
CA VAL A 100 7.29 7.17 -7.51
C VAL A 100 6.35 7.55 -6.37
N TRP A 101 5.09 7.77 -6.72
CA TRP A 101 4.06 8.25 -5.80
C TRP A 101 2.93 7.25 -5.71
N GLY A 102 2.42 7.02 -4.50
CA GLY A 102 1.45 5.96 -4.30
C GLY A 102 1.14 5.71 -2.85
N HIS A 103 0.85 4.47 -2.52
CA HIS A 103 0.72 4.00 -1.16
C HIS A 103 1.10 2.52 -1.08
N SER A 104 1.63 2.11 0.06
CA SER A 104 1.81 0.72 0.44
C SER A 104 0.98 0.41 1.67
N ASP A 105 0.42 -0.79 1.74
CA ASP A 105 -0.35 -1.23 2.88
C ASP A 105 -0.14 -2.72 3.15
N GLY A 106 -0.45 -3.08 4.39
CA GLY A 106 -0.50 -4.46 4.83
C GLY A 106 -1.80 -4.68 5.59
N GLY A 107 -2.31 -5.90 5.54
CA GLY A 107 -3.42 -6.38 6.35
C GLY A 107 -3.24 -7.85 6.71
N TYR A 108 -4.24 -8.43 7.37
CA TYR A 108 -4.27 -9.85 7.69
C TYR A 108 -4.12 -10.69 6.42
N GLY A 109 -2.93 -11.27 6.22
CA GLY A 109 -2.62 -12.10 5.07
C GLY A 109 -2.55 -11.38 3.72
N TYR A 110 -2.49 -10.04 3.69
CA TYR A 110 -2.40 -9.27 2.45
C TYR A 110 -1.34 -8.18 2.53
N ASN A 111 -0.65 -7.92 1.42
CA ASN A 111 0.09 -6.68 1.22
C ASN A 111 -0.27 -6.10 -0.15
N ASN A 112 -0.27 -4.78 -0.24
CA ASN A 112 -0.57 -4.07 -1.47
C ASN A 112 0.38 -2.90 -1.66
N TYR A 113 0.76 -2.68 -2.90
CA TYR A 113 1.72 -1.68 -3.31
C TYR A 113 1.29 -1.07 -4.62
N ALA A 114 0.85 0.19 -4.61
CA ALA A 114 0.30 0.86 -5.78
C ALA A 114 1.04 2.17 -6.04
N TYR A 115 1.87 2.19 -7.08
CA TYR A 115 2.79 3.31 -7.34
C TYR A 115 2.79 3.76 -8.79
N LEU A 116 2.79 5.08 -8.97
CA LEU A 116 2.88 5.77 -10.25
C LEU A 116 4.20 6.56 -10.35
N HIS A 117 4.92 6.37 -11.44
CA HIS A 117 5.95 7.31 -11.86
C HIS A 117 5.30 8.41 -12.70
N ARG A 118 5.14 9.63 -12.14
CA ARG A 118 4.37 10.71 -12.79
C ARG A 118 4.98 11.16 -14.11
N GLU A 119 6.30 11.24 -14.18
CA GLU A 119 7.00 11.72 -15.39
C GLU A 119 6.83 10.79 -16.58
N THR A 120 6.77 9.48 -16.35
CA THR A 120 6.61 8.48 -17.43
C THR A 120 5.19 7.95 -17.58
N GLY A 121 4.30 8.24 -16.62
CA GLY A 121 2.94 7.71 -16.56
C GLY A 121 2.86 6.19 -16.32
N ARG A 122 3.99 5.55 -15.96
CA ARG A 122 4.07 4.11 -15.65
C ARG A 122 3.51 3.85 -14.26
N PHE A 123 2.62 2.86 -14.17
CA PHE A 123 1.94 2.50 -12.94
C PHE A 123 2.10 1.01 -12.69
N VAL A 124 2.42 0.65 -11.45
CA VAL A 124 2.57 -0.73 -10.99
C VAL A 124 1.68 -0.95 -9.78
N VAL A 125 0.96 -2.08 -9.78
CA VAL A 125 0.34 -2.62 -8.57
C VAL A 125 0.90 -4.00 -8.34
N ALA A 126 1.43 -4.23 -7.15
CA ALA A 126 1.80 -5.54 -6.65
C ALA A 126 0.92 -5.85 -5.44
N MET A 127 0.29 -7.03 -5.44
CA MET A 127 -0.53 -7.52 -4.34
C MET A 127 -0.02 -8.91 -3.98
N THR A 128 0.22 -9.16 -2.69
CA THR A 128 0.56 -10.49 -2.19
C THR A 128 -0.49 -10.94 -1.19
N ASN A 129 -0.83 -12.22 -1.20
CA ASN A 129 -1.78 -12.83 -0.27
C ASN A 129 -1.07 -13.65 0.82
N GLY A 130 0.11 -13.16 1.23
CA GLY A 130 0.94 -13.76 2.26
C GLY A 130 1.62 -12.66 3.06
N SER A 131 1.45 -12.65 4.38
CA SER A 131 2.19 -11.78 5.29
C SER A 131 2.95 -12.58 6.33
N TYR A 132 4.04 -12.03 6.86
CA TYR A 132 4.76 -12.64 8.01
C TYR A 132 4.06 -12.30 9.35
N GLY A 133 2.73 -12.13 9.34
CA GLY A 133 1.88 -11.72 10.47
C GLY A 133 1.80 -10.19 10.67
N PHE A 134 0.83 -9.68 11.43
CA PHE A 134 0.86 -8.34 12.03
C PHE A 134 1.42 -8.48 13.45
N THR A 135 2.73 -8.40 13.65
CA THR A 135 3.25 -8.26 15.01
C THR A 135 3.20 -6.78 15.38
N VAL A 136 2.27 -6.42 16.27
CA VAL A 136 2.41 -5.19 17.07
C VAL A 136 3.72 -5.37 17.83
N PRO A 137 4.75 -4.53 17.63
CA PRO A 137 6.04 -4.75 18.26
C PRO A 137 5.90 -4.66 19.78
N SER A 138 5.80 -5.80 20.46
CA SER A 138 6.09 -5.87 21.90
C SER A 138 7.61 -5.91 22.03
N GLY A 139 8.24 -4.75 21.83
CA GLY A 139 9.65 -4.49 22.15
C GLY A 139 10.67 -5.51 21.64
N GLU A 140 11.01 -5.47 20.35
CA GLU A 140 12.38 -5.58 19.81
C GLU A 140 12.35 -5.64 18.26
N THR A 141 12.97 -4.63 17.65
CA THR A 141 13.57 -4.48 16.30
C THR A 141 12.88 -5.01 15.01
N ASP A 142 12.21 -4.08 14.32
CA ASP A 142 12.57 -3.55 12.99
C ASP A 142 13.38 -4.46 12.02
N GLN A 143 12.74 -5.47 11.43
CA GLN A 143 13.34 -6.30 10.36
C GLN A 143 12.37 -6.63 9.22
N ARG A 144 11.31 -5.83 9.03
CA ARG A 144 10.42 -6.03 7.87
C ARG A 144 10.80 -5.01 6.79
N PRO A 145 11.29 -5.45 5.62
CA PRO A 145 11.68 -4.51 4.58
C PRO A 145 10.45 -3.67 4.21
N ARG A 146 10.59 -2.35 4.35
CA ARG A 146 9.60 -1.39 3.83
C ARG A 146 9.43 -1.63 2.33
N PHE A 147 8.30 -1.26 1.75
CA PHE A 147 8.13 -1.44 0.30
C PHE A 147 9.26 -0.81 -0.48
N SER A 148 9.72 0.38 -0.07
CA SER A 148 10.86 1.05 -0.65
C SER A 148 12.13 0.20 -0.59
N THR A 149 12.41 -0.49 0.53
CA THR A 149 13.52 -1.44 0.66
C THR A 149 13.32 -2.65 -0.25
N HIS A 150 12.14 -3.27 -0.27
CA HIS A 150 11.86 -4.46 -1.07
C HIS A 150 11.87 -4.16 -2.57
N LEU A 151 11.29 -3.03 -2.99
CA LEU A 151 11.32 -2.53 -4.36
C LEU A 151 12.74 -2.13 -4.76
N LYS A 152 13.52 -1.47 -3.89
CA LYS A 152 14.94 -1.19 -4.16
C LYS A 152 15.72 -2.50 -4.36
N THR A 153 15.47 -3.52 -3.55
CA THR A 153 16.06 -4.85 -3.76
C THR A 153 15.61 -5.44 -5.09
N LEU A 154 14.33 -5.44 -5.45
CA LEU A 154 13.84 -5.98 -6.73
C LEU A 154 14.32 -5.20 -7.97
N ALA A 155 14.45 -3.87 -7.86
CA ALA A 155 14.83 -2.98 -8.97
C ALA A 155 16.36 -2.89 -9.17
N PHE A 156 17.15 -3.15 -8.13
CA PHE A 156 18.62 -3.01 -8.15
C PHE A 156 19.38 -4.31 -7.79
N SER A 157 18.68 -5.42 -7.55
CA SER A 157 19.28 -6.75 -7.53
C SER A 157 19.70 -7.12 -8.95
N THR A 158 20.94 -6.78 -9.30
CA THR A 158 21.67 -7.47 -10.34
C THR A 158 22.16 -8.80 -9.76
N GLU A 159 21.45 -9.88 -10.05
CA GLU A 159 22.16 -11.14 -10.26
C GLU A 159 23.02 -11.03 -11.53
#